data_AF-A0A1R0WJV0-F1
#
_entry.id   AF-A0A1R0WJV0-F1
#
_cell.length_a   1.000
_cell.length_b   1.000
_cell.length_c   1.000
_cell.angle_alpha   90.00
_cell.angle_beta   90.00
_cell.angle_gamma   90.00
#
_symmetry.space_group_name_H-M   'P 1'
#
loop_
_entity.id
_entity.type
_entity.pdbx_description
1 polymer ?
#
loop_
_entity_poly.entity_id
_entity_poly.type
_entity_poly.pdbx_seq_one_letter_code
_entity_poly.pdbx_strand_id
1 'polypeptide(L)'
;MSNPYSKGFALAIVLSIVAIVCLAQNYTQSQIPEANDGIGISNQVAYSIIGDDGWSQDKFRDIFEKSTFFTLILIVAFPFVLIVESKLKKKVTWEV
;
A
#
# COMPACT_ATOMS: atom_id res chain seq x y z
N MET A 1 10.24 14.28 -22.48
CA MET A 1 10.79 13.42 -21.41
C MET A 1 9.66 12.97 -20.47
N SER A 2 9.09 11.78 -20.64
CA SER A 2 8.09 11.23 -19.70
C SER A 2 8.49 9.80 -19.34
N ASN A 3 8.68 9.48 -18.06
CA ASN A 3 8.81 8.11 -17.52
C ASN A 3 7.45 7.70 -16.91
N PRO A 4 6.40 7.49 -17.72
CA PRO A 4 5.05 7.29 -17.19
C PRO A 4 4.95 6.05 -16.30
N TYR A 5 5.67 4.97 -16.63
CA TYR A 5 5.57 3.71 -15.87
C TYR A 5 6.20 3.85 -14.50
N SER A 6 7.43 4.36 -14.41
CA SER A 6 8.08 4.56 -13.11
C SER A 6 7.34 5.61 -12.27
N LYS A 7 6.79 6.66 -12.88
CA LYS A 7 5.98 7.66 -12.15
C LYS A 7 4.69 7.05 -11.59
N GLY A 8 3.97 6.26 -12.38
CA GLY A 8 2.77 5.56 -11.93
C GLY A 8 3.08 4.55 -10.82
N PHE A 9 4.20 3.83 -10.96
CA PHE A 9 4.65 2.89 -9.94
C PHE A 9 5.03 3.58 -8.62
N ALA A 10 5.74 4.71 -8.70
CA ALA A 10 6.05 5.54 -7.53
C ALA A 10 4.78 6.06 -6.85
N LEU A 11 3.77 6.49 -7.62
CA LEU A 11 2.47 6.89 -7.08
C LEU A 11 1.78 5.71 -6.36
N ALA A 12 1.80 4.51 -6.94
CA ALA A 12 1.25 3.31 -6.30
C ALA A 12 1.94 3.00 -4.97
N ILE A 13 3.27 3.14 -4.88
CA ILE A 13 4.01 3.00 -3.62
C ILE A 13 3.52 4.02 -2.59
N VAL A 14 3.42 5.31 -2.97
CA VAL A 14 2.96 6.37 -2.05
C VAL A 14 1.56 6.08 -1.53
N LEU A 15 0.62 5.71 -2.41
CA LEU A 15 -0.74 5.35 -2.00
C LEU A 15 -0.75 4.12 -1.07
N SER A 16 0.10 3.14 -1.34
CA SER A 16 0.20 1.94 -0.50
C SER A 16 0.77 2.25 0.88
N ILE A 17 1.75 3.17 0.98
CA ILE A 17 2.27 3.66 2.27
C ILE A 17 1.18 4.39 3.06
N VAL A 18 0.39 5.26 2.42
CA VAL A 18 -0.73 5.94 3.07
C VAL A 18 -1.76 4.92 3.60
N ALA A 19 -2.09 3.92 2.80
CA ALA A 19 -2.97 2.83 3.22
C ALA A 19 -2.43 2.06 4.44
N ILE A 20 -1.13 1.74 4.46
CA ILE A 20 -0.50 1.10 5.62
C ILE A 20 -0.59 1.96 6.86
N VAL A 21 -0.35 3.28 6.78
CA VAL A 21 -0.45 4.17 7.94
C VAL A 21 -1.87 4.14 8.52
N CYS A 22 -2.89 4.18 7.66
CA CYS A 22 -4.28 4.08 8.07
C CYS A 22 -4.62 2.72 8.70
N LEU A 23 -4.11 1.61 8.13
CA LEU A 23 -4.30 0.27 8.69
C LEU A 23 -3.55 0.08 10.01
N ALA A 24 -2.36 0.65 10.15
CA ALA A 24 -1.57 0.63 11.38
C ALA A 24 -2.30 1.36 12.50
N GLN A 25 -2.83 2.56 12.23
CA GLN A 25 -3.65 3.29 13.18
C GLN A 25 -4.90 2.52 13.60
N ASN A 26 -5.57 1.87 12.64
CA ASN A 26 -6.73 1.03 12.94
C ASN A 26 -6.36 -0.15 13.85
N TYR A 27 -5.27 -0.85 13.54
CA TYR A 27 -4.78 -1.96 14.34
C TYR A 27 -4.39 -1.51 15.76
N THR A 28 -3.61 -0.43 15.91
CA THR A 28 -3.19 0.04 17.22
C THR A 28 -4.36 0.51 18.08
N GLN A 29 -5.34 1.21 17.49
CA GLN A 29 -6.53 1.63 18.22
C GLN A 29 -7.38 0.44 18.67
N SER A 30 -7.45 -0.65 17.88
CA SER A 30 -8.15 -1.87 18.30
C SER A 30 -7.55 -2.56 19.52
N GLN A 31 -6.32 -2.22 19.91
CA GLN A 31 -5.64 -2.75 21.09
C GLN A 31 -5.91 -1.93 22.36
N ILE A 32 -6.51 -0.74 22.25
CA ILE A 32 -6.78 0.15 23.38
C ILE A 32 -8.20 -0.11 23.88
N PRO A 33 -8.40 -0.71 25.08
CA PRO A 33 -9.72 -1.10 25.58
C PRO A 33 -10.68 0.08 25.80
N GLU A 34 -10.15 1.28 25.99
CA GLU A 34 -10.88 2.51 26.35
C GLU A 34 -11.20 3.40 25.14
N ALA A 35 -10.65 3.09 23.96
CA ALA A 35 -10.75 3.96 22.77
C ALA A 35 -12.02 3.73 21.95
N ASN A 36 -12.67 2.57 22.11
CA ASN A 36 -13.91 2.22 21.42
C ASN A 36 -14.77 1.33 22.34
N ASP A 37 -16.09 1.53 22.35
CA ASP A 37 -17.08 0.65 23.00
C ASP A 37 -17.20 -0.71 22.27
N GLY A 38 -16.07 -1.31 21.90
CA GLY A 38 -15.95 -2.52 21.09
C GLY A 38 -14.79 -2.50 20.10
N ILE A 39 -14.77 -3.47 19.18
CA ILE A 39 -13.83 -3.52 18.04
C ILE A 39 -14.48 -2.81 16.86
N GLY A 40 -13.81 -1.79 16.31
CA GLY A 40 -14.33 -0.95 15.24
C GLY A 40 -13.27 -0.50 14.25
N ILE A 41 -13.71 0.04 13.10
CA ILE A 41 -12.81 0.68 12.13
C ILE A 41 -12.64 2.17 12.43
N SER A 42 -11.39 2.61 12.55
CA SER A 42 -11.03 3.95 13.01
C SER A 42 -10.93 5.01 11.90
N ASN A 43 -10.90 4.62 10.63
CA ASN A 43 -10.80 5.57 9.51
C ASN A 43 -11.36 5.02 8.19
N GLN A 44 -11.76 5.93 7.29
CA GLN A 44 -12.41 5.61 6.03
C GLN A 44 -11.53 4.79 5.06
N VAL A 45 -10.21 5.00 5.09
CA VAL A 45 -9.27 4.26 4.22
C VAL A 45 -9.21 2.80 4.66
N ALA A 46 -9.07 2.55 5.96
CA ALA A 46 -9.15 1.21 6.53
C ALA A 46 -10.52 0.57 6.26
N TYR A 47 -11.62 1.34 6.37
CA TYR A 47 -12.96 0.87 6.05
C TYR A 47 -13.07 0.39 4.60
N SER A 48 -12.52 1.17 3.66
CA SER A 48 -12.54 0.86 2.23
C SER A 48 -11.73 -0.41 1.88
N ILE A 49 -10.82 -0.84 2.75
CA ILE A 49 -9.98 -2.05 2.56
C ILE A 49 -10.56 -3.26 3.31
N ILE A 50 -11.05 -3.06 4.53
CA ILE A 50 -11.46 -4.14 5.45
C ILE A 50 -12.93 -4.53 5.27
N GLY A 51 -13.80 -3.56 4.94
CA GLY A 51 -15.26 -3.72 4.82
C GLY A 51 -15.99 -3.87 6.16
N ASP A 52 -17.27 -4.22 6.12
CA ASP A 52 -18.18 -4.24 7.28
C ASP A 52 -18.09 -5.49 8.17
N ASP A 53 -17.61 -6.62 7.65
CA ASP A 53 -17.82 -7.91 8.30
C ASP A 53 -16.62 -8.41 9.12
N GLY A 54 -16.91 -9.14 10.20
CA GLY A 54 -15.93 -10.00 10.90
C GLY A 54 -14.75 -9.27 11.54
N TRP A 55 -14.99 -8.09 12.11
CA TRP A 55 -13.94 -7.30 12.75
C TRP A 55 -13.37 -8.00 13.98
N SER A 56 -12.06 -8.17 13.97
CA SER A 56 -11.29 -8.72 15.08
C SER A 56 -9.89 -8.13 15.05
N GLN A 57 -9.23 -8.13 16.21
CA GLN A 57 -7.83 -7.70 16.30
C GLN A 57 -6.92 -8.53 15.38
N ASP A 58 -7.20 -9.83 15.25
CA ASP A 58 -6.46 -10.72 14.36
C ASP A 58 -6.68 -10.38 12.89
N LYS A 59 -7.92 -10.05 12.48
CA LYS A 59 -8.20 -9.59 11.10
C LYS A 59 -7.49 -8.27 10.79
N PHE A 60 -7.51 -7.33 11.73
CA PHE A 60 -6.82 -6.05 11.55
C PHE A 60 -5.31 -6.22 11.46
N ARG A 61 -4.72 -7.09 12.31
CA ARG A 61 -3.29 -7.44 12.23
C ARG A 61 -2.94 -8.08 10.89
N ASP A 62 -3.71 -9.10 10.48
CA ASP A 62 -3.47 -9.84 9.24
C ASP A 62 -3.52 -8.93 7.99
N ILE A 63 -4.52 -8.04 7.91
CA ILE A 63 -4.63 -7.07 6.80
C ILE A 63 -3.48 -6.07 6.84
N PHE A 64 -3.14 -5.52 8.00
CA PHE A 64 -2.00 -4.61 8.16
C PHE A 64 -0.67 -5.26 7.71
N GLU A 65 -0.39 -6.48 8.16
CA GLU A 65 0.83 -7.20 7.83
C GLU A 65 0.89 -7.53 6.33
N LYS A 66 -0.20 -8.06 5.75
CA LYS A 66 -0.27 -8.35 4.30
C LYS A 66 -0.07 -7.09 3.45
N SER A 67 -0.71 -5.98 3.81
CA SER A 67 -0.53 -4.70 3.11
C SER A 67 0.91 -4.17 3.26
N THR A 68 1.54 -4.39 4.41
CA THR A 68 2.95 -4.07 4.65
C THR A 68 3.87 -4.88 3.73
N PHE A 69 3.72 -6.20 3.70
CA PHE A 69 4.49 -7.07 2.81
C PHE A 69 4.29 -6.73 1.34
N PHE A 70 3.04 -6.49 0.92
CA PHE A 70 2.73 -6.08 -0.44
C PHE A 70 3.46 -4.78 -0.83
N THR A 71 3.45 -3.78 0.05
CA THR A 71 4.12 -2.50 -0.22
C THR A 71 5.64 -2.63 -0.26
N LEU A 72 6.22 -3.47 0.60
CA LEU A 72 7.64 -3.80 0.54
C LEU A 72 8.03 -4.45 -0.80
N ILE A 73 7.20 -5.36 -1.30
CA ILE A 73 7.37 -5.96 -2.63
C ILE A 73 7.35 -4.87 -3.71
N LEU A 74 6.42 -3.91 -3.65
CA LEU A 74 6.40 -2.80 -4.59
C LEU A 74 7.70 -1.99 -4.52
N ILE A 75 8.15 -1.59 -3.33
CA ILE A 75 9.40 -0.83 -3.15
C ILE A 75 10.59 -1.57 -3.76
N VAL A 76 10.70 -2.89 -3.54
CA VAL A 76 11.76 -3.74 -4.13
C VAL A 76 11.61 -3.87 -5.64
N ALA A 77 10.38 -3.91 -6.17
CA ALA A 77 10.11 -4.00 -7.60
C ALA A 77 10.38 -2.70 -8.38
N PHE A 78 10.32 -1.54 -7.72
CA PHE A 78 10.54 -0.23 -8.33
C PHE A 78 11.84 -0.07 -9.14
N PRO A 79 13.03 -0.45 -8.64
CA PRO A 79 14.26 -0.39 -9.45
C PRO A 79 14.18 -1.22 -10.72
N PHE A 80 13.47 -2.36 -10.72
CA PHE A 80 13.29 -3.17 -11.92
C PHE A 80 12.44 -2.43 -12.95
N VAL A 81 11.37 -1.76 -12.53
CA VAL A 81 10.54 -0.91 -13.40
C VAL A 81 11.37 0.21 -14.02
N LEU A 82 12.22 0.87 -13.23
CA LEU A 82 13.14 1.91 -13.72
C LEU A 82 14.11 1.37 -14.78
N ILE A 83 14.72 0.21 -14.53
CA ILE A 83 15.66 -0.42 -15.47
C ILE A 83 14.96 -0.80 -16.78
N VAL A 84 13.79 -1.43 -16.69
CA VAL A 84 13.01 -1.87 -17.86
C VAL A 84 12.58 -0.66 -18.69
N GLU A 85 12.00 0.38 -18.07
CA GLU A 85 11.59 1.59 -18.77
C GLU A 85 12.78 2.30 -19.44
N SER A 86 13.93 2.35 -18.76
CA SER A 86 15.16 2.93 -19.31
C SER A 86 15.68 2.16 -20.52
N LYS A 87 15.64 0.82 -20.48
CA LYS A 87 16.07 -0.04 -21.60
C LYS A 87 15.13 0.09 -22.80
N LEU A 88 13.81 0.11 -22.57
CA LEU A 88 12.81 0.29 -23.63
C LEU A 88 12.99 1.62 -24.35
N LYS A 89 13.21 2.71 -23.60
CA LYS A 89 13.50 4.02 -24.18
C LYS A 89 14.75 4.02 -25.03
N LYS A 90 15.85 3.44 -24.53
CA LYS A 90 17.10 3.33 -25.28
C LYS A 90 16.84 2.64 -26.62
N LYS A 91 16.13 1.51 -26.65
CA LYS A 91 15.82 0.77 -27.88
C LYS A 91 15.05 1.62 -28.90
N VAL A 92 14.00 2.32 -28.47
CA VAL A 92 13.19 3.17 -29.36
C VAL A 92 14.03 4.28 -30.02
N THR A 93 14.99 4.87 -29.31
CA THR A 93 15.85 5.92 -29.88
C THR A 93 16.84 5.42 -30.93
N TRP A 94 17.18 4.12 -30.97
CA TRP A 94 18.08 3.56 -31.99
C TRP A 94 17.35 3.04 -33.24
N GLU A 95 16.02 2.87 -33.17
CA GLU A 95 15.19 2.38 -34.28
C GLU A 95 14.50 3.53 -35.06
N VAL A 96 14.73 4.79 -34.67
CA VAL A 96 14.20 6.03 -35.28
C VAL A 96 15.36 6.85 -35.83
#